data_AF-A0A4Z0PXT5-F1
#
_entry.id   AF-A0A4Z0PXT5-F1
#
_cell.length_a   1.000
_cell.length_b   1.000
_cell.length_c   1.000
_cell.angle_alpha   90.00
_cell.angle_beta   90.00
_cell.angle_gamma   90.00
#
_symmetry.space_group_name_H-M   'P 1'
#
loop_
_entity.id
_entity.type
_entity.pdbx_description
1 polymer ?
#
loop_
_entity_poly.entity_id
_entity_poly.type
_entity_poly.pdbx_seq_one_letter_code
_entity_poly.pdbx_strand_id
1 'polypeptide(L)'
;MRHLPAQYSTARIVRDYFGLSQTALAGYLDVSRELLSAAETGRRELPTASLLRLAVLAQAVGTTAVPAAGAATPPAAPELLPVTLLPGLRPLLARHEACLLEADRLRHAAALLLRKAEQARRLHAVLPALAAALDPLPADERPRRWLTQLTADVAHLLSPAADAPRARLAAREAGLRAEAAWIRSYFENIAADDVLF
;
A
#
# COMPACT_ATOMS: atom_id res chain seq x y z
N MET A 1 12.93 18.26 25.99
CA MET A 1 13.49 17.21 25.11
C MET A 1 12.64 15.96 25.26
N ARG A 2 11.77 15.65 24.29
CA ARG A 2 10.92 14.44 24.34
C ARG A 2 11.73 13.26 23.83
N HIS A 3 12.00 12.30 24.70
CA HIS A 3 12.58 11.01 24.33
C HIS A 3 11.59 10.25 23.45
N LEU A 4 11.89 10.14 22.15
CA LEU A 4 11.20 9.22 21.25
C LEU A 4 11.62 7.79 21.66
N PRO A 5 10.68 6.84 21.76
CA PRO A 5 10.99 5.45 22.13
C PRO A 5 12.02 4.85 21.16
N ALA A 6 12.91 4.03 21.71
CA ALA A 6 14.16 3.54 21.11
C ALA A 6 14.03 2.61 19.87
N GLN A 7 12.99 2.71 19.03
CA GLN A 7 12.71 1.70 18.01
C GLN A 7 12.43 2.21 16.59
N TYR A 8 12.46 3.52 16.34
CA TYR A 8 12.36 4.05 14.97
C TYR A 8 13.47 5.04 14.68
N SER A 9 14.47 4.59 13.92
CA SER A 9 15.47 5.48 13.32
C SER A 9 14.79 6.50 12.40
N THR A 10 15.18 7.78 12.46
CA THR A 10 14.68 8.84 11.57
C THR A 10 14.76 8.44 10.10
N ALA A 11 15.80 7.68 9.72
CA ALA A 11 15.97 7.16 8.37
C ALA A 11 14.83 6.23 7.95
N ARG A 12 14.36 5.37 8.86
CA ARG A 12 13.25 4.45 8.62
C ARG A 12 11.93 5.18 8.46
N ILE A 13 11.67 6.18 9.33
CA ILE A 13 10.45 7.00 9.25
C ILE A 13 10.40 7.75 7.92
N VAL A 14 11.51 8.38 7.53
CA VAL A 14 11.65 9.06 6.23
C VAL A 14 11.42 8.05 5.09
N ARG A 15 12.09 6.90 5.11
CA ARG A 15 11.93 5.87 4.08
C ARG A 15 10.48 5.41 3.94
N ASP A 16 9.82 5.10 5.05
CA ASP A 16 8.45 4.61 5.06
C ASP A 16 7.46 5.70 4.61
N TYR A 17 7.68 6.96 5.01
CA TYR A 17 6.88 8.10 4.59
C TYR A 17 6.97 8.32 3.06
N PHE A 18 8.18 8.39 2.53
CA PHE A 18 8.44 8.62 1.11
C PHE A 18 8.31 7.34 0.25
N GLY A 19 8.08 6.17 0.86
CA GLY A 19 7.94 4.90 0.10
C GLY A 19 9.20 4.45 -0.59
N LEU A 20 10.35 4.92 -0.13
CA LEU A 20 11.63 4.64 -0.76
C LEU A 20 12.06 3.22 -0.46
N SER A 21 12.71 2.58 -1.43
CA SER A 21 13.49 1.38 -1.12
C SER A 21 14.73 1.76 -0.32
N GLN A 22 15.27 0.82 0.44
CA GLN A 22 16.51 1.04 1.20
C GLN A 22 17.67 1.41 0.27
N THR A 23 17.74 0.81 -0.92
CA THR A 23 18.73 1.16 -1.96
C THR A 23 18.54 2.59 -2.47
N ALA A 24 17.29 3.03 -2.68
CA ALA A 24 17.00 4.38 -3.16
C ALA A 24 17.40 5.44 -2.12
N LEU A 25 17.08 5.22 -0.85
CA LEU A 25 17.50 6.13 0.22
C LEU A 25 19.02 6.09 0.44
N ALA A 26 19.66 4.92 0.36
CA ALA A 26 21.11 4.79 0.49
C ALA A 26 21.86 5.55 -0.61
N GLY A 27 21.37 5.46 -1.86
CA GLY A 27 21.91 6.20 -3.00
C GLY A 27 21.80 7.72 -2.83
N TYR A 28 20.70 8.21 -2.25
CA TYR A 28 20.54 9.64 -1.93
C TYR A 28 21.52 10.09 -0.82
N LEU A 29 21.68 9.28 0.21
CA LEU A 29 22.53 9.58 1.37
C LEU A 29 24.04 9.37 1.11
N ASP A 30 24.40 8.86 -0.08
CA ASP A 30 25.76 8.47 -0.49
C ASP A 30 26.40 7.45 0.46
N VAL A 31 25.60 6.47 0.88
CA VAL A 31 26.03 5.37 1.75
C VAL A 31 25.71 4.02 1.12
N SER A 32 26.38 2.97 1.56
CA SER A 32 25.99 1.62 1.18
C SER A 32 24.64 1.25 1.81
N ARG A 33 23.91 0.35 1.13
CA ARG A 33 22.64 -0.20 1.65
C ARG A 33 22.84 -0.87 3.00
N GLU A 34 23.96 -1.55 3.18
CA GLU A 34 24.34 -2.26 4.42
C GLU A 34 24.53 -1.27 5.58
N LEU A 35 25.19 -0.14 5.32
CA LEU A 35 25.37 0.93 6.31
C LEU A 35 24.03 1.56 6.69
N LEU A 36 23.16 1.80 5.71
CA LEU A 36 21.80 2.30 5.98
C LEU A 36 20.98 1.30 6.82
N SER A 37 21.08 0.00 6.53
CA SER A 37 20.41 -1.05 7.31
C SER A 37 20.89 -1.13 8.76
N ALA A 38 22.21 -1.02 8.97
CA ALA A 38 22.79 -0.95 10.30
C ALA A 38 22.34 0.32 11.05
N ALA A 39 22.18 1.43 10.34
CA ALA A 39 21.67 2.67 10.92
C ALA A 39 20.17 2.65 11.23
N GLU A 40 19.35 1.99 10.41
CA GLU A 40 17.92 1.82 10.69
C GLU A 40 17.66 0.94 11.92
N THR A 41 18.56 0.01 12.21
CA THR A 41 18.51 -0.91 13.36
C THR A 41 19.26 -0.38 14.60
N GLY A 42 19.82 0.82 14.54
CA GLY A 42 20.58 1.44 15.64
C GLY A 42 21.93 0.79 15.93
N ARG A 43 22.41 -0.09 15.06
CA ARG A 43 23.71 -0.78 15.22
C ARG A 43 24.91 0.07 14.82
N ARG A 44 24.70 1.11 14.00
CA ARG A 44 25.77 1.99 13.52
C ARG A 44 25.24 3.39 13.23
N GLU A 45 26.04 4.42 13.48
CA GLU A 45 25.66 5.79 13.14
C GLU A 45 25.95 6.11 11.67
N LEU A 46 25.13 7.00 11.09
CA LEU A 46 25.38 7.52 9.75
C LEU A 46 26.45 8.62 9.78
N PRO A 47 27.27 8.77 8.73
CA PRO A 47 28.20 9.88 8.60
C PRO A 47 27.46 11.23 8.70
N THR A 48 28.12 12.25 9.27
CA THR A 48 27.54 13.58 9.50
C THR A 48 26.97 14.20 8.21
N ALA A 49 27.66 14.04 7.08
CA ALA A 49 27.18 14.52 5.78
C ALA A 49 25.86 13.86 5.36
N SER A 50 25.71 12.54 5.60
CA SER A 50 24.48 11.80 5.36
C SER A 50 23.37 12.19 6.34
N LEU A 51 23.70 12.49 7.59
CA LEU A 51 22.73 13.00 8.57
C LEU A 51 22.16 14.35 8.17
N LEU A 52 22.99 15.26 7.63
CA LEU A 52 22.51 16.56 7.11
C LEU A 52 21.57 16.38 5.93
N ARG A 53 21.87 15.48 4.99
CA ARG A 53 20.97 15.14 3.87
C ARG A 53 19.67 14.51 4.35
N LEU A 54 19.74 13.62 5.34
CA LEU A 54 18.56 13.00 5.95
C LEU A 54 17.69 14.05 6.67
N ALA A 55 18.30 15.05 7.30
CA ALA A 55 17.57 16.13 7.97
C ALA A 55 16.71 16.94 6.99
N VAL A 56 17.18 17.16 5.75
CA VAL A 56 16.38 17.82 4.69
C VAL A 56 15.11 17.02 4.40
N LEU A 57 15.24 15.70 4.22
CA LEU A 57 14.08 14.83 4.01
C LEU A 57 13.14 14.82 5.23
N ALA A 58 13.70 14.77 6.45
CA ALA A 58 12.92 14.76 7.68
C ALA A 58 12.12 16.06 7.89
N GLN A 59 12.67 17.21 7.50
CA GLN A 59 11.96 18.49 7.55
C GLN A 59 10.76 18.50 6.59
N ALA A 60 10.89 17.89 5.41
CA ALA A 60 9.81 17.74 4.46
C ALA A 60 8.69 16.78 4.93
N VAL A 61 8.98 15.86 5.86
CA VAL A 61 7.95 15.05 6.54
C VAL A 61 7.17 15.87 7.58
N GLY A 62 7.87 16.75 8.31
CA GLY A 62 7.32 17.51 9.44
C GLY A 62 6.32 18.61 9.08
N THR A 63 6.27 19.03 7.80
CA THR A 63 5.41 20.13 7.33
C THR A 63 4.01 19.70 6.89
N THR A 64 3.74 18.39 6.79
CA THR A 64 2.44 17.88 6.33
C THR A 64 1.87 16.89 7.34
N ALA A 65 0.90 17.35 8.12
CA ALA A 65 0.14 16.51 9.05
C ALA A 65 -0.57 15.38 8.28
N VAL A 66 -0.27 14.14 8.67
CA VAL A 66 -0.88 12.92 8.12
C VAL A 66 -2.26 12.70 8.77
N PRO A 67 -3.35 12.51 8.01
CA PRO A 67 -4.58 11.98 8.57
C PRO A 67 -4.44 10.46 8.75
N ALA A 68 -4.83 9.97 9.93
CA ALA A 68 -4.81 8.56 10.29
C ALA A 68 -5.81 7.78 9.42
N ALA A 69 -5.31 6.76 8.71
CA ALA A 69 -6.13 5.83 7.96
C ALA A 69 -6.82 4.86 8.92
N GLY A 70 -8.14 4.97 9.06
CA GLY A 70 -8.97 4.05 9.82
C GLY A 70 -8.99 2.66 9.21
N ALA A 71 -8.71 1.64 10.01
CA ALA A 71 -8.89 0.26 9.64
C ALA A 71 -10.38 -0.09 9.64
N ALA A 72 -10.94 -0.44 8.48
CA ALA A 72 -12.28 -0.98 8.38
C ALA A 72 -12.29 -2.47 8.76
N THR A 73 -13.13 -2.80 9.74
CA THR A 73 -13.41 -4.17 10.22
C THR A 73 -14.18 -4.96 9.14
N PRO A 74 -13.87 -6.25 8.91
CA PRO A 74 -14.64 -7.08 7.98
C PRO A 74 -16.04 -7.40 8.55
N PRO A 75 -17.11 -7.43 7.72
CA PRO A 75 -18.42 -7.90 8.16
C PRO A 75 -18.42 -9.43 8.35
N ALA A 76 -19.14 -9.90 9.37
CA ALA A 76 -19.33 -11.31 9.66
C ALA A 76 -20.13 -12.01 8.53
N ALA A 77 -19.71 -13.22 8.17
CA ALA A 77 -20.43 -14.06 7.20
C ALA A 77 -21.71 -14.63 7.86
N PRO A 78 -22.89 -14.56 7.22
CA PRO A 78 -24.06 -15.27 7.70
C PRO A 78 -23.93 -16.77 7.42
N GLU A 79 -24.38 -17.58 8.38
CA GLU A 79 -24.43 -19.05 8.26
C GLU A 79 -25.38 -19.45 7.12
N LEU A 80 -24.86 -20.29 6.20
CA LEU A 80 -25.68 -21.01 5.24
C LEU A 80 -26.28 -22.26 5.92
N LEU A 81 -27.53 -22.58 5.60
CA LEU A 81 -28.25 -23.77 6.09
C LEU A 81 -27.44 -25.07 5.90
N PRO A 82 -27.56 -26.05 6.82
CA PRO A 82 -26.76 -27.26 6.81
C PRO A 82 -26.97 -28.07 5.52
N VAL A 83 -25.87 -28.21 4.78
CA VAL A 83 -25.67 -28.90 3.49
C VAL A 83 -25.98 -30.41 3.53
N THR A 84 -26.45 -30.92 4.66
CA THR A 84 -26.71 -32.34 4.88
C THR A 84 -27.86 -32.90 4.03
N LEU A 85 -28.63 -32.06 3.32
CA LEU A 85 -29.86 -32.49 2.64
C LEU A 85 -29.69 -32.85 1.14
N LEU A 86 -28.68 -32.37 0.41
CA LEU A 86 -28.51 -32.72 -1.02
C LEU A 86 -27.03 -32.85 -1.48
N PRO A 87 -26.48 -34.08 -1.60
CA PRO A 87 -25.11 -34.33 -2.05
C PRO A 87 -24.78 -33.74 -3.43
N GLY A 88 -25.78 -33.59 -4.31
CA GLY A 88 -25.62 -33.03 -5.67
C GLY A 88 -25.29 -31.54 -5.71
N LEU A 89 -25.51 -30.80 -4.60
CA LEU A 89 -25.28 -29.35 -4.54
C LEU A 89 -23.91 -28.98 -3.95
N ARG A 90 -23.13 -29.96 -3.48
CA ARG A 90 -21.77 -29.75 -2.94
C ARG A 90 -20.83 -28.99 -3.89
N PRO A 91 -20.80 -29.25 -5.21
CA PRO A 91 -19.94 -28.50 -6.12
C PRO A 91 -20.28 -27.01 -6.18
N LEU A 92 -21.56 -26.66 -6.05
CA LEU A 92 -22.04 -25.28 -6.13
C LEU A 92 -21.67 -24.49 -4.86
N LEU A 93 -21.68 -25.13 -3.69
CA LEU A 93 -21.19 -24.54 -2.44
C LEU A 93 -19.67 -24.31 -2.46
N ALA A 94 -18.92 -25.30 -2.94
CA ALA A 94 -17.48 -25.15 -3.13
C ALA A 94 -17.16 -23.99 -4.08
N ARG A 95 -17.98 -23.79 -5.12
CA ARG A 95 -17.87 -22.64 -6.02
C ARG A 95 -18.18 -21.31 -5.32
N HIS A 96 -19.21 -21.24 -4.47
CA HIS A 96 -19.51 -20.05 -3.67
C HIS A 96 -18.33 -19.66 -2.78
N GLU A 97 -17.78 -20.61 -2.02
CA GLU A 97 -16.62 -20.37 -1.15
C GLU A 97 -15.38 -19.93 -1.94
N ALA A 98 -15.12 -20.58 -3.08
CA ALA A 98 -14.01 -20.21 -3.95
C ALA A 98 -14.15 -18.78 -4.51
N CYS A 99 -15.38 -18.37 -4.88
CA CYS A 99 -15.64 -17.02 -5.35
C CYS A 99 -15.38 -15.97 -4.27
N LEU A 100 -15.82 -16.23 -3.03
CA LEU A 100 -15.58 -15.32 -1.90
C LEU A 100 -14.10 -15.21 -1.55
N LEU A 101 -13.40 -16.35 -1.47
CA LEU A 101 -11.96 -16.38 -1.20
C LEU A 101 -11.17 -15.59 -2.25
N GLU A 102 -11.49 -15.80 -3.54
CA GLU A 102 -10.81 -15.11 -4.63
C GLU A 102 -11.16 -13.62 -4.69
N ALA A 103 -12.41 -13.24 -4.41
CA ALA A 103 -12.81 -11.85 -4.29
C ALA A 103 -12.03 -11.14 -3.17
N ASP A 104 -11.85 -11.79 -2.02
CA ASP A 104 -11.07 -11.25 -0.92
C ASP A 104 -9.59 -11.09 -1.28
N ARG A 105 -8.99 -12.06 -1.99
CA ARG A 105 -7.60 -11.93 -2.50
C ARG A 105 -7.44 -10.73 -3.43
N LEU A 106 -8.38 -10.54 -4.35
CA LEU A 106 -8.37 -9.41 -5.29
C LEU A 106 -8.53 -8.08 -4.56
N ARG A 107 -9.40 -8.00 -3.55
CA ARG A 107 -9.54 -6.83 -2.69
C ARG A 107 -8.23 -6.43 -2.01
N HIS A 108 -7.51 -7.42 -1.46
CA HIS A 108 -6.20 -7.17 -0.85
C HIS A 108 -5.16 -6.68 -1.87
N ALA A 109 -5.14 -7.28 -3.08
CA ALA A 109 -4.26 -6.85 -4.15
C ALA A 109 -4.56 -5.41 -4.60
N ALA A 110 -5.85 -5.04 -4.72
CA ALA A 110 -6.29 -3.69 -5.06
C ALA A 110 -5.89 -2.69 -3.97
N ALA A 111 -5.99 -3.05 -2.69
CA ALA A 111 -5.58 -2.20 -1.57
C ALA A 111 -4.08 -1.84 -1.62
N LEU A 112 -3.22 -2.76 -2.04
CA LEU A 112 -1.79 -2.47 -2.22
C LEU A 112 -1.55 -1.43 -3.32
N LEU A 113 -2.28 -1.50 -4.42
CA LEU A 113 -2.18 -0.53 -5.51
C LEU A 113 -2.72 0.85 -5.10
N LEU A 114 -3.80 0.89 -4.30
CA LEU A 114 -4.34 2.13 -3.75
C LEU A 114 -3.32 2.81 -2.82
N ARG A 115 -2.69 2.06 -1.92
CA ARG A 115 -1.64 2.59 -1.04
C ARG A 115 -0.47 3.17 -1.84
N LYS A 116 -0.04 2.50 -2.91
CA LYS A 116 1.01 3.02 -3.81
C LYS A 116 0.58 4.32 -4.49
N ALA A 117 -0.66 4.41 -4.96
CA ALA A 117 -1.17 5.63 -5.60
C ALA A 117 -1.27 6.79 -4.59
N GLU A 118 -1.79 6.55 -3.38
CA GLU A 118 -1.82 7.55 -2.32
C GLU A 118 -0.44 8.04 -1.93
N GLN A 119 0.53 7.13 -1.82
CA GLN A 119 1.91 7.47 -1.56
C GLN A 119 2.50 8.33 -2.68
N ALA A 120 2.28 7.97 -3.94
CA ALA A 120 2.71 8.77 -5.08
C ALA A 120 2.08 10.17 -5.07
N ARG A 121 0.81 10.32 -4.67
CA ARG A 121 0.17 11.64 -4.50
C ARG A 121 0.82 12.47 -3.40
N ARG A 122 1.13 11.86 -2.25
CA ARG A 122 1.85 12.54 -1.14
C ARG A 122 3.23 12.99 -1.59
N LEU A 123 3.96 12.12 -2.31
CA LEU A 123 5.25 12.45 -2.90
C LEU A 123 5.12 13.63 -3.86
N HIS A 124 4.16 13.57 -4.78
CA HIS A 124 3.92 14.62 -5.77
C HIS A 124 3.70 15.99 -5.13
N ALA A 125 2.94 16.05 -4.03
CA ALA A 125 2.71 17.29 -3.29
C ALA A 125 3.98 17.87 -2.65
N VAL A 126 4.96 17.02 -2.30
CA VAL A 126 6.20 17.42 -1.63
C VAL A 126 7.34 17.69 -2.61
N LEU A 127 7.24 17.23 -3.87
CA LEU A 127 8.27 17.43 -4.91
C LEU A 127 8.70 18.90 -5.07
N PRO A 128 7.79 19.90 -5.11
CA PRO A 128 8.21 21.30 -5.24
C PRO A 128 9.03 21.80 -4.04
N ALA A 129 8.65 21.39 -2.83
CA ALA A 129 9.38 21.75 -1.61
C ALA A 129 10.76 21.08 -1.57
N LEU A 130 10.87 19.83 -2.02
CA LEU A 130 12.15 19.13 -2.18
C LEU A 130 13.04 19.80 -3.23
N ALA A 131 12.47 20.24 -4.35
CA ALA A 131 13.20 20.97 -5.38
C ALA A 131 13.79 22.28 -4.82
N ALA A 132 12.97 23.07 -4.12
CA ALA A 132 13.41 24.32 -3.50
C ALA A 132 14.47 24.10 -2.41
N ALA A 133 14.38 23.02 -1.64
CA ALA A 133 15.37 22.69 -0.62
C ALA A 133 16.71 22.22 -1.21
N LEU A 134 16.69 21.64 -2.42
CA LEU A 134 17.89 21.15 -3.11
C LEU A 134 18.59 22.21 -3.98
N ASP A 135 17.92 23.33 -4.29
CA ASP A 135 18.47 24.43 -5.10
C ASP A 135 19.71 25.12 -4.50
N PRO A 136 19.79 25.40 -3.18
CA PRO A 136 20.93 26.07 -2.56
C PRO A 136 22.15 25.16 -2.35
N LEU A 137 22.01 23.85 -2.54
CA LEU A 137 23.15 22.93 -2.39
C LEU A 137 24.16 23.20 -3.53
N PRO A 138 25.47 23.05 -3.26
CA PRO A 138 26.50 23.13 -4.31
C PRO A 138 26.15 22.18 -5.46
N ALA A 139 26.72 22.40 -6.65
CA ALA A 139 26.41 21.73 -7.93
C ALA A 139 26.68 20.20 -7.96
N ASP A 140 26.23 19.49 -6.95
CA ASP A 140 26.21 18.05 -6.85
C ASP A 140 25.08 17.58 -7.78
N GLU A 141 25.45 16.94 -8.89
CA GLU A 141 24.47 16.49 -9.88
C GLU A 141 23.62 15.32 -9.34
N ARG A 142 24.07 14.61 -8.31
CA ARG A 142 23.40 13.41 -7.81
C ARG A 142 22.01 13.70 -7.22
N PRO A 143 21.82 14.64 -6.28
CA PRO A 143 20.48 14.98 -5.78
C PRO A 143 19.53 15.47 -6.88
N ARG A 144 20.06 16.21 -7.87
CA ARG A 144 19.28 16.69 -9.02
C ARG A 144 18.83 15.53 -9.91
N ARG A 145 19.73 14.61 -10.27
CA ARG A 145 19.40 13.39 -11.03
C ARG A 145 18.39 12.52 -10.27
N TRP A 146 18.56 12.36 -8.96
CA TRP A 146 17.62 11.63 -8.10
C TRP A 146 16.24 12.27 -8.10
N LEU A 147 16.16 13.60 -7.97
CA LEU A 147 14.87 14.31 -7.99
C LEU A 147 14.17 14.17 -9.34
N THR A 148 14.91 14.26 -10.45
CA THR A 148 14.36 14.02 -11.80
C THR A 148 13.80 12.60 -11.92
N GLN A 149 14.54 11.59 -11.47
CA GLN A 149 14.07 10.20 -11.49
C GLN A 149 12.82 10.02 -10.63
N LEU A 150 12.83 10.55 -9.40
CA LEU A 150 11.70 10.49 -8.49
C LEU A 150 10.45 11.15 -9.08
N THR A 151 10.64 12.29 -9.76
CA THR A 151 9.54 13.02 -10.42
C THR A 151 8.96 12.21 -11.57
N ALA A 152 9.81 11.57 -12.39
CA ALA A 152 9.38 10.70 -13.47
C ALA A 152 8.64 9.46 -12.96
N ASP A 153 9.15 8.81 -11.91
CA ASP A 153 8.53 7.64 -11.29
C ASP A 153 7.14 7.97 -10.70
N VAL A 154 7.03 9.11 -10.01
CA VAL A 154 5.74 9.60 -9.46
C VAL A 154 4.76 9.92 -10.59
N ALA A 155 5.20 10.58 -11.65
CA ALA A 155 4.35 10.88 -12.80
C ALA A 155 3.83 9.60 -13.47
N HIS A 156 4.68 8.57 -13.61
CA HIS A 156 4.28 7.28 -14.13
C HIS A 156 3.23 6.59 -13.24
N LEU A 157 3.44 6.60 -11.92
CA LEU A 157 2.51 5.98 -10.95
C LEU A 157 1.14 6.70 -10.86
N LEU A 158 1.09 7.99 -11.21
CA LEU A 158 -0.14 8.78 -11.25
C LEU A 158 -0.75 8.88 -12.66
N SER A 159 -0.14 8.24 -13.66
CA SER A 159 -0.66 8.25 -15.02
C SER A 159 -2.02 7.53 -15.10
N PRO A 160 -2.91 7.91 -16.04
CA PRO A 160 -4.17 7.20 -16.26
C PRO A 160 -3.97 5.70 -16.57
N ALA A 161 -2.85 5.33 -17.20
CA ALA A 161 -2.50 3.95 -17.47
C ALA A 161 -2.26 3.14 -16.17
N ALA A 162 -1.80 3.78 -15.09
CA ALA A 162 -1.60 3.15 -13.80
C ALA A 162 -2.92 2.85 -13.04
N ASP A 163 -4.05 3.40 -13.51
CA ASP A 163 -5.38 3.10 -12.95
C ASP A 163 -5.99 1.81 -13.55
N ALA A 164 -5.60 1.43 -14.78
CA ALA A 164 -6.20 0.28 -15.48
C ALA A 164 -6.08 -1.06 -14.71
N PRO A 165 -4.93 -1.40 -14.07
CA PRO A 165 -4.85 -2.59 -13.24
C PRO A 165 -5.81 -2.57 -12.04
N ARG A 166 -6.00 -1.40 -11.42
CA ARG A 166 -6.94 -1.24 -10.29
C ARG A 166 -8.38 -1.44 -10.74
N ALA A 167 -8.78 -0.81 -11.86
CA ALA A 167 -10.10 -0.97 -12.43
C ALA A 167 -10.42 -2.43 -12.79
N ARG A 168 -9.45 -3.15 -13.38
CA ARG A 168 -9.59 -4.58 -13.72
C ARG A 168 -9.79 -5.45 -12.48
N LEU A 169 -9.00 -5.23 -11.42
CA LEU A 169 -9.15 -6.00 -10.18
C LEU A 169 -10.51 -5.75 -9.52
N ALA A 170 -10.96 -4.49 -9.46
CA ALA A 170 -12.25 -4.12 -8.91
C ALA A 170 -13.42 -4.73 -9.70
N ALA A 171 -13.36 -4.70 -11.05
CA ALA A 171 -14.37 -5.33 -11.89
C ALA A 171 -14.44 -6.86 -11.67
N ARG A 172 -13.28 -7.51 -11.51
CA ARG A 172 -13.22 -8.96 -11.25
C ARG A 172 -13.72 -9.32 -9.85
N GLU A 173 -13.38 -8.53 -8.83
CA GLU A 173 -13.94 -8.68 -7.47
C GLU A 173 -15.47 -8.56 -7.50
N ALA A 174 -16.00 -7.54 -8.18
CA ALA A 174 -17.44 -7.33 -8.30
C ALA A 174 -18.14 -8.50 -8.99
N GLY A 175 -17.56 -9.04 -10.07
CA GLY A 175 -18.08 -10.22 -10.77
C GLY A 175 -18.14 -11.46 -9.87
N LEU A 176 -17.08 -11.74 -9.10
CA LEU A 176 -17.05 -12.88 -8.18
C LEU A 176 -18.05 -12.74 -7.02
N ARG A 177 -18.26 -11.52 -6.51
CA ARG A 177 -19.30 -11.28 -5.50
C ARG A 177 -20.71 -11.43 -6.06
N ALA A 178 -20.95 -10.97 -7.29
CA ALA A 178 -22.24 -11.17 -7.94
C ALA A 178 -22.53 -12.66 -8.16
N GLU A 179 -21.53 -13.44 -8.57
CA GLU A 179 -21.66 -14.89 -8.71
C GLU A 179 -21.95 -15.57 -7.36
N ALA A 180 -21.21 -15.23 -6.30
CA ALA A 180 -21.48 -15.75 -4.97
C ALA A 180 -22.88 -15.38 -4.45
N ALA A 181 -23.33 -14.14 -4.68
CA ALA A 181 -24.68 -13.71 -4.31
C ALA A 181 -25.76 -14.49 -5.07
N TRP A 182 -25.57 -14.73 -6.37
CA TRP A 182 -26.48 -15.55 -7.16
C TRP A 182 -26.57 -16.99 -6.63
N ILE A 183 -25.42 -17.62 -6.31
CA ILE A 183 -25.40 -18.97 -5.74
C ILE A 183 -26.15 -19.00 -4.39
N ARG A 184 -25.96 -17.97 -3.56
CA ARG A 184 -26.67 -17.86 -2.29
C ARG A 184 -28.18 -17.78 -2.48
N SER A 185 -28.65 -16.90 -3.34
CA SER A 185 -30.08 -16.76 -3.62
C SER A 185 -30.67 -18.04 -4.21
N TYR A 186 -29.90 -18.79 -5.02
CA TYR A 186 -30.31 -20.11 -5.49
C TYR A 186 -30.56 -21.09 -4.34
N PHE A 187 -29.69 -21.13 -3.32
CA PHE A 187 -29.89 -21.96 -2.13
C PHE A 187 -31.06 -21.50 -1.26
N GLU A 188 -31.23 -20.18 -1.08
CA GLU A 188 -32.36 -19.61 -0.32
C GLU A 188 -33.71 -19.96 -0.97
N ASN A 189 -33.78 -19.89 -2.30
CA ASN A 189 -34.99 -20.23 -3.05
C ASN A 189 -35.33 -21.73 -2.96
N ILE A 190 -34.33 -22.62 -3.10
CA ILE A 190 -34.55 -24.07 -2.93
C ILE A 190 -35.05 -24.39 -1.53
N ALA A 191 -34.46 -23.77 -0.50
CA ALA A 191 -34.89 -23.99 0.88
C ALA A 191 -36.33 -23.51 1.13
N ALA A 192 -36.79 -22.45 0.46
CA ALA A 192 -38.16 -21.96 0.55
C ALA A 192 -39.17 -22.91 -0.13
N ASP A 193 -38.79 -23.54 -1.25
CA ASP A 193 -39.64 -24.47 -1.99
C ASP A 193 -39.78 -25.83 -1.28
N ASP A 194 -38.74 -26.31 -0.58
CA ASP A 194 -38.76 -27.57 0.19
C ASP A 194 -39.62 -27.51 1.48
N VAL A 195 -39.91 -26.31 2.01
CA VAL A 195 -40.73 -26.12 3.23
C VAL A 195 -42.24 -26.20 2.94
N LEU A 196 -42.64 -26.29 1.66
CA LEU A 196 -44.04 -26.33 1.23
C LEU A 196 -44.64 -27.74 1.04
N PHE A 197 -43.96 -28.80 1.49
CA PHE A 197 -44.46 -30.19 1.42
C PHE A 197 -44.61 -30.85 2.80
#